data_AF-A0A821MMH1-F1
#
_entry.id   AF-A0A821MMH1-F1
#
_cell.length_a   1.000
_cell.length_b   1.000
_cell.length_c   1.000
_cell.angle_alpha   90.00
_cell.angle_beta   90.00
_cell.angle_gamma   90.00
#
_symmetry.space_group_name_H-M   'P 1'
#
loop_
_entity.id
_entity.type
_entity.pdbx_description
1 polymer ?
#
loop_
_entity_poly.entity_id
_entity_poly.type
_entity_poly.pdbx_seq_one_letter_code
_entity_poly.pdbx_strand_id
1 'polypeptide(L)' 'MDARTKKFLWNFILTLIRKDHKSVVITSYSMEECETLCNRLVIMVNGEFKCFGSVQHLKTKFGHDYNIFIQSYVTNDT' A
#
# COMPACT_ATOMS: atom_id res chain seq x y z
N MET A 1 1.61 -13.81 -0.89
CA MET A 1 0.34 -14.38 -0.38
C MET A 1 -0.59 -14.60 -1.56
N ASP A 2 -1.30 -15.72 -1.61
CA ASP A 2 -2.40 -15.87 -2.57
C ASP A 2 -3.55 -14.90 -2.24
N ALA A 3 -4.38 -14.59 -3.24
CA ALA A 3 -5.42 -13.58 -3.11
C ALA A 3 -6.46 -13.89 -2.01
N ARG A 4 -6.72 -15.17 -1.73
CA ARG A 4 -7.68 -15.58 -0.70
C ARG A 4 -7.11 -15.32 0.69
N THR A 5 -5.89 -15.75 0.95
CA THR A 5 -5.22 -15.53 2.24
C THR A 5 -5.04 -14.05 2.55
N LYS A 6 -4.71 -13.23 1.54
CA LYS A 6 -4.62 -11.77 1.67
C LYS A 6 -5.94 -11.15 2.14
N LYS A 7 -7.05 -11.47 1.46
CA LYS A 7 -8.38 -10.99 1.82
C LYS A 7 -8.81 -11.43 3.22
N PHE A 8 -8.52 -12.68 3.58
CA PHE A 8 -8.81 -13.20 4.92
C PHE A 8 -8.09 -12.38 6.00
N LEU A 9 -6.77 -12.18 5.85
CA LEU A 9 -5.98 -11.39 6.79
C LEU A 9 -6.48 -9.95 6.89
N TRP A 10 -6.77 -9.31 5.75
CA TRP A 10 -7.27 -7.95 5.71
C TRP A 10 -8.60 -7.80 6.46
N ASN A 11 -9.55 -8.71 6.20
CA ASN A 11 -10.85 -8.71 6.88
C ASN A 11 -10.69 -8.92 8.39
N PHE A 12 -9.75 -9.77 8.80
CA PHE A 12 -9.44 -9.97 10.21
C PHE A 12 -8.90 -8.68 10.86
N ILE A 13 -7.91 -8.03 10.25
CA ILE A 13 -7.36 -6.76 10.75
C ILE A 13 -8.44 -5.68 10.82
N LEU A 14 -9.26 -5.54 9.78
CA LEU A 14 -10.36 -4.58 9.76
C LEU A 14 -11.40 -4.88 10.84
N THR A 15 -11.62 -6.14 11.19
CA THR A 15 -12.50 -6.54 12.30
C THR A 15 -11.93 -6.09 13.64
N LEU A 16 -10.63 -6.31 13.89
CA LEU A 16 -9.95 -5.84 15.10
C LEU A 16 -10.06 -4.31 15.26
N ILE A 17 -9.93 -3.58 14.16
CA ILE A 17 -9.99 -2.11 14.19
C ILE A 17 -11.42 -1.62 14.40
N ARG A 18 -12.37 -2.12 13.60
CA ARG A 18 -13.73 -1.56 13.51
C ARG A 18 -14.69 -2.10 14.56
N LYS A 19 -14.58 -3.38 14.91
CA LYS A 19 -15.48 -4.03 15.89
C LYS A 19 -14.87 -4.05 17.29
N ASP A 20 -13.59 -4.38 17.39
CA ASP A 20 -12.94 -4.56 18.69
C ASP A 20 -12.27 -3.26 19.19
N HIS A 21 -12.31 -2.18 18.41
CA HIS A 21 -11.71 -0.88 18.71
C HIS A 21 -10.21 -0.96 19.07
N LYS A 22 -9.48 -1.89 18.45
CA LYS A 22 -8.04 -2.06 18.68
C LYS A 22 -7.22 -1.18 17.74
N SER A 23 -6.13 -0.63 18.27
CA SER A 23 -5.09 -0.02 17.45
C SER A 23 -4.14 -1.10 16.94
N VAL A 24 -3.86 -1.09 15.64
CA VAL A 24 -3.00 -2.08 14.98
C VAL A 24 -1.89 -1.35 14.24
N VAL A 25 -0.64 -1.77 14.48
CA VAL A 25 0.53 -1.31 13.74
C VAL A 25 0.99 -2.45 12.84
N ILE A 26 1.11 -2.18 11.55
CA ILE A 26 1.61 -3.13 10.56
C ILE A 26 2.75 -2.51 9.76
N THR A 27 3.66 -3.35 9.28
CA THR A 27 4.71 -2.99 8.33
C THR A 27 4.50 -3.80 7.06
N SER A 28 4.38 -3.14 5.92
CA SER A 28 4.25 -3.80 4.62
C SER A 28 5.07 -3.07 3.55
N TYR A 29 5.59 -3.84 2.61
CA TYR A 29 6.22 -3.32 1.38
C TYR A 29 5.17 -3.06 0.27
N SER A 30 3.94 -3.54 0.43
CA SER A 30 2.86 -3.36 -0.53
C SER A 30 2.08 -2.08 -0.20
N MET A 31 2.15 -1.09 -1.11
CA MET A 31 1.36 0.13 -0.94
C MET A 31 -0.15 -0.17 -0.94
N GLU A 32 -0.61 -1.17 -1.69
CA GLU A 32 -2.01 -1.60 -1.72
C GLU A 32 -2.51 -2.08 -0.34
N GLU A 33 -1.68 -2.81 0.41
CA GLU A 33 -1.98 -3.24 1.78
C GLU A 33 -2.06 -2.06 2.74
N CYS A 34 -1.05 -1.20 2.68
CA CYS A 34 -0.98 0.03 3.47
C CYS A 34 -2.19 0.94 3.22
N GLU A 35 -2.59 1.11 1.96
CA GLU A 35 -3.75 1.93 1.59
C GLU A 35 -5.08 1.34 2.05
N THR A 36 -5.22 0.02 2.01
CA THR A 36 -6.48 -0.63 2.38
C THR A 36 -6.67 -0.70 3.89
N LEU A 37 -5.60 -0.91 4.66
CA LEU A 37 -5.68 -1.20 6.08
C LEU A 37 -5.41 0.00 6.98
N CYS A 38 -4.59 0.97 6.54
CA CYS A 38 -4.10 2.02 7.41
C CYS A 38 -4.85 3.35 7.22
N ASN A 39 -5.15 4.01 8.34
CA ASN A 39 -5.65 5.40 8.35
C ASN A 39 -4.50 6.43 8.29
N ARG A 40 -3.32 6.05 8.78
CA ARG A 40 -2.08 6.83 8.78
C ARG A 40 -0.92 5.94 8.35
N LEU A 41 0.03 6.51 7.64
CA LEU A 41 1.21 5.83 7.14
C LEU A 41 2.46 6.57 7.60
N VAL A 42 3.52 5.78 7.80
CA VAL A 42 4.89 6.26 8.00
C VAL A 42 5.75 5.61 6.94
N ILE A 43 6.60 6.37 6.26
CA ILE A 43 7.64 5.81 5.38
C ILE A 43 8.97 5.90 6.12
N MET A 44 9.60 4.74 6.30
CA MET A 44 10.92 4.62 6.91
C MET A 44 11.97 4.35 5.84
N VAL A 45 13.12 5.03 5.92
CA VAL A 45 14.29 4.79 5.08
C VAL A 45 15.53 4.82 5.97
N ASN A 46 16.35 3.76 5.92
CA ASN A 46 17.57 3.63 6.71
C ASN A 46 17.37 3.87 8.22
N GLY A 47 16.27 3.36 8.78
CA GLY A 47 15.96 3.50 10.21
C GLY A 47 15.35 4.85 10.61
N GLU A 48 15.18 5.79 9.68
CA GLU A 48 14.60 7.10 9.95
C GLU A 48 13.21 7.26 9.33
N PHE A 49 12.30 7.91 10.06
CA PHE A 49 11.00 8.30 9.53
C PHE A 49 11.17 9.49 8.58
N LYS A 50 10.87 9.28 7.29
CA LYS A 50 10.97 10.32 6.26
C LYS A 50 9.66 11.06 6.06
N CYS A 51 8.53 10.40 6.22
CA CYS A 51 7.23 11.07 6.21
C CYS A 51 6.20 10.33 7.07
N PHE A 52 5.22 11.08 7.56
CA PHE A 52 4.11 10.60 8.37
C PHE A 52 2.86 11.41 8.03
N GLY A 53 1.72 10.74 7.90
CA GLY A 53 0.45 11.42 7.63
C GLY A 53 -0.67 10.46 7.25
N SER A 54 -1.84 11.01 6.90
CA SER A 54 -2.88 10.20 6.26
C SER A 54 -2.43 9.75 4.88
N VAL A 55 -2.98 8.63 4.40
CA VAL A 55 -2.71 8.11 3.05
C VAL A 55 -2.90 9.21 2.00
N GLN A 56 -4.02 9.94 2.08
CA GLN A 56 -4.34 11.01 1.14
C GLN A 56 -3.32 12.16 1.19
N HIS A 57 -2.91 12.59 2.39
CA HIS A 57 -1.92 13.66 2.53
C HIS A 57 -0.58 13.26 1.87
N LEU A 58 -0.13 12.03 2.11
CA LEU A 58 1.11 11.53 1.54
C LEU A 58 1.01 11.38 0.01
N LYS A 59 -0.12 10.90 -0.52
CA LYS A 59 -0.36 10.86 -1.98
C LYS A 59 -0.32 12.25 -2.59
N THR A 60 -0.98 13.23 -1.99
CA THR A 60 -0.96 14.61 -2.51
C THR A 60 0.43 15.24 -2.42
N LYS A 61 1.20 14.94 -1.36
CA LYS A 61 2.52 15.54 -1.15
C LYS A 61 3.64 14.86 -1.96
N PHE A 62 3.55 13.54 -2.16
CA PHE A 62 4.64 12.74 -2.71
C PHE A 62 4.26 11.92 -3.95
N GLY A 63 2.96 11.71 -4.22
CA GLY A 63 2.44 10.92 -5.34
C GLY A 63 2.47 11.70 -6.66
N HIS A 64 3.69 12.01 -7.14
CA HIS A 64 3.87 12.42 -8.51
C HIS A 64 3.75 11.17 -9.38
N ASP A 65 2.63 11.03 -10.07
CA ASP A 65 2.38 9.88 -10.93
C ASP A 65 3.13 10.05 -12.26
N TYR A 66 3.75 8.96 -12.73
CA TYR A 66 4.29 8.85 -14.08
C TYR A 66 3.51 7.75 -14.81
N ASN A 67 2.77 8.12 -15.85
CA ASN A 67 2.11 7.14 -16.72
C ASN A 67 3.04 6.75 -17.86
N ILE A 68 3.58 5.53 -17.80
CA ILE A 68 4.46 4.99 -18.84
C ILE A 68 3.65 4.00 -19.68
N PHE A 69 3.48 4.32 -20.96
CA PHE A 69 2.88 3.43 -21.94
C PHE A 69 4.00 2.68 -22.68
N ILE A 70 4.00 1.36 -22.57
CA ILE A 70 4.96 0.50 -23.27
C ILE A 70 4.20 -0.22 -24.38
N GLN A 71 4.59 0.03 -25.63
CA GLN A 71 4.10 -0.70 -26.78
C GLN A 71 5.22 -1.59 -27.31
N SER A 72 5.04 -2.91 -27.20
CA SER A 72 5.93 -3.88 -27.81
C SER A 72 5.47 -4.17 -29.24
N TYR A 73 6.35 -4.01 -30.21
CA TYR A 73 6.13 -4.47 -31.57
C TYR A 73 6.75 -5.85 -31.74
N VAL A 74 5.99 -6.80 -32.27
CA VAL A 74 6.53 -8.10 -32.68
C VAL A 74 7.23 -7.89 -34.02
N THR A 75 8.55 -8.01 -34.02
CA THR A 75 9.34 -8.07 -35.26
C THR A 75 9.18 -9.48 -35.81
N ASN A 76 8.41 -9.64 -36.89
CA ASN A 76 8.39 -10.89 -37.65
C ASN A 76 9.67 -10.92 -38.49
N ASP A 77 10.74 -11.47 -37.93
CA ASP A 77 11.91 -11.85 -38.73
C ASP A 77 11.48 -12.95 -39.72
N THR A 78 11.66 -12.64 -41.01
CA THR A 78 11.39 -13.49 -42.18
C THR A 78 12.24 -14.75 -42.21
#